data_AF-A0A0Q9SN21-F1
#
_entry.id   AF-A0A0Q9SN21-F1
#
_cell.length_a   1.000
_cell.length_b   1.000
_cell.length_c   1.000
_cell.angle_alpha   90.00
_cell.angle_beta   90.00
_cell.angle_gamma   90.00
#
_symmetry.space_group_name_H-M   'P 1'
#
loop_
_entity.id
_entity.type
_entity.pdbx_description
1 polymer ?
#
loop_
_entity_poly.entity_id
_entity_poly.type
_entity_poly.pdbx_seq_one_letter_code
_entity_poly.pdbx_strand_id
1 'polypeptide(L)'
;MRPGDVAAWSEALGVGARELPWAIAARVRTIEDLHDEITRLRTGLSEAPDEEMLTSISSASRALSVAGDRLNDALVEVRRDR
;
A
#
# COMPACT_ATOMS: atom_id res chain seq x y z
N MET A 1 0.72 6.67 16.71
CA MET A 1 1.96 5.94 16.40
C MET A 1 2.93 6.07 17.56
N ARG A 2 3.55 4.99 18.03
CA ARG A 2 4.52 5.11 19.15
C ARG A 2 5.84 5.72 18.62
N PRO A 3 6.65 6.41 19.44
CA PRO A 3 7.93 6.95 18.99
C PRO A 3 8.88 5.90 18.37
N GLY A 4 8.84 4.67 18.87
CA GLY A 4 9.61 3.55 18.29
C GLY A 4 9.15 3.16 16.88
N ASP A 5 7.85 3.31 16.59
CA ASP A 5 7.31 3.05 15.26
C ASP A 5 7.76 4.15 14.29
N VAL A 6 7.77 5.42 14.71
CA VAL A 6 8.24 6.55 13.88
C VAL A 6 9.71 6.37 13.46
N ALA A 7 10.58 5.93 14.37
CA ALA A 7 11.98 5.68 14.06
C ALA A 7 12.14 4.53 13.06
N ALA A 8 11.47 3.40 13.29
CA ALA A 8 11.51 2.24 12.40
C ALA A 8 10.97 2.57 11.00
N TRP A 9 9.87 3.33 10.91
CA TRP A 9 9.31 3.77 9.63
C TRP A 9 10.21 4.77 8.90
N SER A 10 10.83 5.70 9.64
CA SER A 10 11.77 6.67 9.08
C SER A 10 13.01 5.97 8.51
N GLU A 11 13.55 4.98 9.22
CA GLU A 11 14.66 4.15 8.76
C GLU A 11 14.26 3.33 7.52
N ALA A 12 13.13 2.62 7.57
CA ALA A 12 12.66 1.78 6.46
C ALA A 12 12.40 2.58 5.17
N LEU A 13 11.98 3.84 5.29
CA LEU A 13 11.71 4.71 4.16
C LEU A 13 12.92 5.60 3.78
N GLY A 14 13.98 5.61 4.58
CA GLY A 14 15.17 6.42 4.35
C GLY A 14 14.90 7.93 4.44
N VAL A 15 13.98 8.36 5.31
CA VAL A 15 13.55 9.76 5.46
C VAL A 15 13.66 10.23 6.90
N GLY A 16 13.70 11.54 7.12
CA GLY A 16 13.61 12.10 8.47
C GLY A 16 12.19 12.03 9.04
N ALA A 17 12.05 12.04 10.37
CA ALA A 17 10.75 11.99 11.05
C ALA A 17 9.78 13.12 10.62
N ARG A 18 10.31 14.29 10.19
CA ARG A 18 9.49 15.41 9.68
C ARG A 18 8.89 15.14 8.30
N GLU A 19 9.58 14.33 7.50
CA GLU A 19 9.22 13.96 6.12
C GLU A 19 8.38 12.69 6.09
N LEU A 20 8.41 11.89 7.17
CA LEU A 20 7.69 10.64 7.29
C LEU A 20 6.21 10.69 6.86
N PRO A 21 5.38 11.68 7.26
CA PRO A 21 3.99 11.74 6.80
C PRO A 21 3.86 11.88 5.28
N TRP A 22 4.78 12.60 4.64
CA TRP A 22 4.79 12.75 3.18
C TRP A 22 5.27 11.46 2.51
N ALA A 23 6.30 10.81 3.05
CA ALA A 23 6.80 9.55 2.55
C ALA A 23 5.75 8.43 2.62
N ILE A 24 5.04 8.29 3.74
CA ILE A 24 3.93 7.32 3.86
C ILE A 24 2.81 7.66 2.88
N ALA A 25 2.41 8.94 2.76
CA ALA A 25 1.39 9.35 1.80
C ALA A 25 1.77 9.02 0.35
N ALA A 26 3.04 9.15 -0.02
CA ALA A 26 3.53 8.73 -1.34
C ALA A 26 3.39 7.21 -1.53
N ARG A 27 3.69 6.41 -0.50
CA ARG A 27 3.51 4.94 -0.55
C ARG A 27 2.05 4.52 -0.63
N VAL A 28 1.15 5.18 0.10
CA VAL A 28 -0.31 4.96 -0.03
C VAL A 28 -0.73 5.12 -1.48
N ARG A 29 -0.37 6.25 -2.10
CA ARG A 29 -0.69 6.51 -3.51
C ARG A 29 -0.12 5.45 -4.45
N THR A 30 1.14 5.05 -4.27
CA THR A 30 1.74 3.98 -5.09
C THR A 30 0.97 2.66 -4.97
N ILE A 31 0.51 2.29 -3.78
CA ILE A 31 -0.27 1.06 -3.60
C ILE A 31 -1.66 1.18 -4.21
N GLU A 32 -2.31 2.34 -4.09
CA GLU A 32 -3.59 2.62 -4.76
C GLU A 32 -3.46 2.52 -6.28
N ASP A 33 -2.42 3.13 -6.87
CA ASP A 33 -2.16 3.08 -8.31
C ASP A 33 -1.94 1.63 -8.80
N LEU A 34 -1.16 0.84 -8.05
CA LEU A 34 -0.92 -0.58 -8.34
C LEU A 34 -2.20 -1.42 -8.17
N HIS A 35 -3.01 -1.13 -7.15
CA HIS A 35 -4.29 -1.81 -6.91
C HIS A 35 -5.27 -1.55 -8.07
N ASP A 36 -5.31 -0.32 -8.58
CA ASP A 36 -6.13 0.04 -9.73
C ASP A 36 -5.63 -0.62 -11.01
N GLU A 37 -4.32 -0.67 -11.22
CA GLU A 37 -3.71 -1.37 -12.36
C GLU A 37 -4.03 -2.85 -12.36
N ILE A 38 -3.86 -3.54 -11.23
CA ILE A 38 -4.15 -4.97 -11.14
C ILE A 38 -5.66 -5.26 -11.25
N THR A 39 -6.50 -4.34 -10.78
CA THR A 39 -7.95 -4.45 -10.94
C THR A 39 -8.33 -4.38 -12.42
N ARG A 40 -7.74 -3.43 -13.17
CA ARG A 40 -7.93 -3.35 -14.63
C ARG A 40 -7.42 -4.61 -15.33
N LEU A 41 -6.26 -5.13 -14.93
CA LEU A 41 -5.70 -6.37 -15.47
C LEU A 41 -6.62 -7.56 -15.23
N ARG A 42 -7.15 -7.71 -14.01
CA ARG A 42 -8.12 -8.77 -13.65
C ARG A 42 -9.37 -8.70 -14.52
N THR A 43 -9.91 -7.50 -14.73
CA THR A 43 -11.08 -7.31 -15.60
C THR A 43 -10.77 -7.63 -17.06
N GLY A 44 -9.61 -7.20 -17.58
CA GLY A 44 -9.22 -7.48 -18.96
C GLY A 44 -8.91 -8.95 -19.25
N LEU A 45 -8.51 -9.71 -18.23
CA LEU A 45 -8.17 -11.13 -18.34
C LEU A 45 -9.28 -12.07 -17.86
N SER A 46 -10.48 -11.58 -17.52
CA SER A 46 -11.51 -12.38 -16.84
C SER A 46 -11.95 -13.64 -17.59
N GLU A 47 -11.72 -13.71 -18.90
CA GLU A 47 -12.03 -14.87 -19.76
C GLU A 47 -10.77 -15.62 -20.21
N ALA A 48 -9.60 -15.32 -19.64
CA ALA A 48 -8.37 -16.03 -19.93
C ALA A 48 -8.49 -17.49 -19.49
N PRO A 49 -7.96 -18.45 -20.27
CA PRO A 49 -8.10 -19.88 -19.98
C PRO A 49 -7.23 -20.36 -18.80
N ASP A 50 -6.36 -19.50 -18.24
CA ASP A 50 -5.45 -19.82 -17.15
C ASP A 50 -6.04 -19.41 -15.79
N GLU A 51 -6.67 -20.38 -15.12
CA GLU A 51 -7.31 -20.19 -13.81
C GLU A 51 -6.31 -19.91 -12.68
N GLU A 52 -5.09 -20.43 -12.77
CA GLU A 52 -4.04 -20.24 -11.76
C GLU A 52 -3.52 -18.80 -11.80
N MET A 53 -3.30 -18.28 -13.01
CA MET A 53 -2.99 -16.88 -13.25
C MET A 53 -4.10 -15.97 -12.71
N LEU A 54 -5.37 -16.26 -13.02
CA LEU A 54 -6.52 -15.49 -12.53
C LEU A 54 -6.63 -15.47 -11.00
N THR A 55 -6.35 -16.61 -10.37
CA THR A 55 -6.32 -16.75 -8.90
C THR A 55 -5.17 -15.93 -8.29
N SER A 56 -4.01 -15.92 -8.95
CA SER A 56 -2.83 -15.17 -8.52
C SER A 56 -3.09 -13.67 -8.58
N ILE A 57 -3.65 -13.17 -9.70
CA ILE A 57 -4.04 -11.76 -9.87
C ILE A 57 -5.08 -11.35 -8.81
N SER A 58 -6.09 -12.19 -8.58
CA SER A 58 -7.13 -11.92 -7.58
C SER A 58 -6.58 -11.88 -6.16
N SER A 59 -5.56 -12.67 -5.86
CA SER A 59 -4.89 -12.68 -4.56
C SER A 59 -3.99 -11.44 -4.38
N ALA A 60 -3.25 -11.05 -5.42
CA ALA A 60 -2.45 -9.83 -5.40
C ALA A 60 -3.31 -8.56 -5.28
N SER A 61 -4.47 -8.48 -5.96
CA SER A 61 -5.45 -7.39 -5.79
C SER A 61 -5.90 -7.26 -4.34
N ARG A 62 -6.30 -8.37 -3.71
CA ARG A 62 -6.69 -8.37 -2.28
C ARG A 62 -5.54 -7.94 -1.36
N ALA A 63 -4.32 -8.43 -1.61
CA ALA A 63 -3.15 -8.07 -0.83
C ALA A 63 -2.83 -6.58 -0.93
N LEU A 64 -2.92 -5.99 -2.13
CA LEU A 64 -2.71 -4.56 -2.34
C LEU A 64 -3.76 -3.70 -1.63
N SER A 65 -5.04 -4.09 -1.68
CA SER A 65 -6.11 -3.39 -0.93
C SER A 65 -5.80 -3.36 0.57
N VAL A 66 -5.46 -4.52 1.16
CA VAL A 66 -5.12 -4.61 2.59
C VAL A 66 -3.87 -3.79 2.91
N ALA A 67 -2.85 -3.82 2.06
CA ALA A 67 -1.63 -3.03 2.25
C ALA A 67 -1.92 -1.52 2.22
N GLY A 68 -2.79 -1.08 1.30
CA GLY A 68 -3.25 0.31 1.20
C GLY A 68 -3.94 0.77 2.49
N ASP A 69 -4.89 -0.02 3.00
CA ASP A 69 -5.60 0.27 4.25
C ASP A 69 -4.62 0.41 5.43
N ARG A 70 -3.66 -0.52 5.55
CA ARG A 70 -2.65 -0.47 6.63
C ARG A 70 -1.72 0.72 6.54
N LEU A 71 -1.31 1.12 5.34
CA LEU A 71 -0.50 2.32 5.13
C LEU A 71 -1.29 3.59 5.43
N ASN A 72 -2.58 3.61 5.08
CA ASN A 72 -3.45 4.73 5.39
C ASN A 72 -3.70 4.87 6.91
N ASP A 73 -3.89 3.76 7.63
CA ASP A 73 -3.94 3.76 9.09
C ASP A 73 -2.66 4.33 9.70
N ALA A 74 -1.50 3.87 9.22
CA ALA A 74 -0.20 4.39 9.66
C ALA A 74 -0.04 5.89 9.37
N LEU A 75 -0.52 6.36 8.22
CA LEU A 75 -0.51 7.79 7.86
C LEU A 75 -1.39 8.62 8.80
N VAL A 76 -2.59 8.14 9.11
CA VAL A 76 -3.51 8.79 10.05
C VAL A 76 -2.86 8.88 11.43
N GLU A 77 -2.22 7.81 11.89
CA GLU A 77 -1.53 7.81 13.17
C GLU A 77 -0.36 8.80 13.22
N VAL A 78 0.51 8.83 12.21
CA VAL A 78 1.65 9.78 12.14
C VAL A 78 1.17 11.22 12.15
N ARG A 79 0.04 11.52 11.50
CA ARG A 79 -0.53 12.87 11.46
C ARG A 79 -1.17 13.30 12.77
N ARG A 80 -1.61 12.36 13.62
CA ARG A 80 -2.23 12.65 14.92
C ARG A 80 -1.20 13.00 16.01
N ASP A 81 0.02 12.49 15.91
CA ASP A 81 1.08 12.72 16.91
C ASP A 81 1.88 14.02 16.68
N ARG A 82 1.38 14.92 15.83
CA ARG A 82 2.05 16.14 15.40
C ARG A 82 1.27 17.38 15.82
#